data_AF-A0A560KLS7-F1
#
_entry.id   AF-A0A560KLS7-F1
#
_cell.length_a   1.000
_cell.length_b   1.000
_cell.length_c   1.000
_cell.angle_alpha   90.00
_cell.angle_beta   90.00
_cell.angle_gamma   90.00
#
_symmetry.space_group_name_H-M   'P 1'
#
loop_
_entity.id
_entity.type
_entity.pdbx_description
1 polymer ?
#
loop_
_entity_poly.entity_id
_entity_poly.type
_entity_poly.pdbx_seq_one_letter_code
_entity_poly.pdbx_strand_id
1 'polypeptide(L)'
;MRLRSILVAALLLAPTAALAAPGIVTVSTGLRAGPGSGFPLVDRIPEGARVNIHGCLRGNAWCDVSFSDDRGWVSSQYLEYLYRNHYVYLPDYVDEIDVPIVPFVLTSYWSSYYEGRPWYRRHAYWNNYWTSHQSLATRMTIDPRAARIGRAATRDAALALDREGVRGKGAAAISGRDATTSRHDAAIATRDGAITKRDAAITKRDAAITTKRDAAIMKRDAAIAADRTRAGRSERIAHERTNVQTRNPRDAQARMMHEQAASRAAVHAQPMARAHEAPRISAAPAARPAAPHVAQPNVSHSAPMNAQAQMPAPRPAAPAMPHGGGAPHNNAAPHGGGAPAGGPGGHEKR
;
A
#
# COMPACT_ATOMS: atom_id res chain seq x y z
N MET A 1 -22.95 67.80 -27.94
CA MET A 1 -21.79 67.08 -27.35
C MET A 1 -21.72 67.37 -25.85
N ARG A 2 -20.95 66.57 -25.07
CA ARG A 2 -20.56 66.80 -23.66
C ARG A 2 -21.65 66.65 -22.58
N LEU A 3 -21.86 65.42 -22.10
CA LEU A 3 -22.49 65.12 -20.78
C LEU A 3 -22.28 63.64 -20.34
N ARG A 4 -21.10 63.05 -20.63
CA ARG A 4 -20.79 61.64 -20.31
C ARG A 4 -19.50 61.41 -19.51
N SER A 5 -18.90 62.47 -18.95
CA SER A 5 -17.52 62.42 -18.41
C SER A 5 -17.40 62.54 -16.88
N ILE A 6 -18.51 62.62 -16.14
CA ILE A 6 -18.48 62.91 -14.69
C ILE A 6 -18.48 61.64 -13.81
N LEU A 7 -18.91 60.48 -14.34
CA LEU A 7 -19.09 59.25 -13.56
C LEU A 7 -17.82 58.42 -13.29
N VAL A 8 -16.66 58.78 -13.85
CA VAL A 8 -15.41 57.99 -13.69
C VAL A 8 -14.52 58.49 -12.55
N ALA A 9 -14.72 59.73 -12.07
CA ALA A 9 -13.88 60.32 -11.02
C ALA A 9 -14.22 59.85 -9.58
N ALA A 10 -15.38 59.21 -9.38
CA ALA A 10 -15.88 58.86 -8.05
C ALA A 10 -15.33 57.53 -7.47
N LEU A 11 -14.63 56.71 -8.27
CA LEU A 11 -14.22 55.35 -7.88
C LEU A 11 -12.81 55.24 -7.28
N LEU A 12 -12.10 56.36 -7.09
CA LEU A 12 -10.71 56.39 -6.61
C LEU A 12 -10.53 56.83 -5.15
N LEU A 13 -11.61 57.17 -4.44
CA LEU A 13 -11.60 57.27 -2.97
C LEU A 13 -12.06 55.96 -2.34
N ALA A 14 -11.33 54.87 -2.62
CA ALA A 14 -11.30 53.76 -1.67
C ALA A 14 -10.59 54.27 -0.41
N PRO A 15 -11.22 54.26 0.78
CA PRO A 15 -10.50 54.57 2.00
C PRO A 15 -9.34 53.58 2.13
N THR A 16 -8.12 54.08 2.27
CA THR A 16 -7.01 53.27 2.76
C THR A 16 -7.37 52.83 4.17
N ALA A 17 -7.90 51.60 4.30
CA ALA A 17 -8.16 51.01 5.60
C ALA A 17 -6.85 51.04 6.39
N ALA A 18 -6.88 51.71 7.55
CA ALA A 18 -5.72 51.75 8.43
C ALA A 18 -5.34 50.32 8.78
N LEU A 19 -4.19 49.85 8.28
CA LEU A 19 -3.77 48.47 8.39
C LEU A 19 -3.34 48.18 9.83
N ALA A 20 -4.30 47.74 10.63
CA ALA A 20 -4.09 47.30 11.99
C ALA A 20 -3.63 45.83 11.99
N ALA A 21 -2.38 45.59 12.32
CA ALA A 21 -1.81 44.24 12.39
C ALA A 21 -2.19 43.55 13.72
N PRO A 22 -2.50 42.24 13.73
CA PRO A 22 -2.68 41.51 14.97
C PRO A 22 -1.40 41.46 15.80
N GLY A 23 -1.52 41.60 17.11
CA GLY A 23 -0.43 41.45 18.08
C GLY A 23 -0.88 40.72 19.34
N ILE A 24 0.08 40.39 20.19
CA ILE A 24 -0.15 39.77 21.51
C ILE A 24 0.61 40.56 22.58
N VAL A 25 0.01 40.71 23.77
CA VAL A 25 0.66 41.29 24.94
C VAL A 25 1.41 40.21 25.72
N THR A 26 2.73 40.38 25.89
CA THR A 26 3.63 39.36 26.47
C THR A 26 3.67 39.35 28.00
N VAL A 27 3.24 40.44 28.65
CA VAL A 27 3.08 40.57 30.10
C VAL A 27 1.95 41.56 30.39
N SER A 28 1.20 41.34 31.46
CA SER A 28 0.07 42.21 31.84
C SER A 28 0.50 43.68 31.94
N THR A 29 -0.12 44.56 31.17
CA THR A 29 0.32 45.96 30.99
C THR A 29 -0.85 46.94 30.93
N GLY A 30 -0.55 48.23 30.92
CA GLY A 30 -1.55 49.30 30.88
C GLY A 30 -1.75 49.85 29.48
N LEU A 31 -3.00 49.89 29.01
CA LEU A 31 -3.40 50.71 27.86
C LEU A 31 -3.47 52.17 28.31
N ARG A 32 -2.81 53.09 27.60
CA ARG A 32 -2.66 54.49 28.04
C ARG A 32 -3.25 55.49 27.07
N ALA A 33 -3.64 56.65 27.60
CA ALA A 33 -4.22 57.73 26.81
C ALA A 33 -3.21 58.44 25.86
N GLY A 34 -1.92 58.08 25.95
CA GLY A 34 -0.85 58.63 25.12
C GLY A 34 0.46 57.86 25.31
N PRO A 35 1.45 58.07 24.42
CA PRO A 35 2.74 57.39 24.47
C PRO A 35 3.59 57.94 25.63
N GLY A 36 3.57 57.24 26.77
CA GLY A 36 4.34 57.62 27.96
C GLY A 36 3.75 57.07 29.25
N SER A 37 4.60 56.70 30.20
CA SER A 37 4.19 56.07 31.47
C SER A 37 3.42 56.98 32.42
N GLY A 38 3.48 58.31 32.24
CA GLY A 38 2.71 59.28 33.01
C GLY A 38 1.30 59.57 32.46
N PHE A 39 0.96 59.14 31.24
CA PHE A 39 -0.40 59.28 30.72
C PHE A 39 -1.39 58.41 31.51
N PRO A 40 -2.67 58.84 31.65
CA PRO A 40 -3.70 58.07 32.32
C PRO A 40 -3.85 56.66 31.74
N LEU A 41 -4.19 55.71 32.61
CA LEU A 41 -4.67 54.41 32.17
C LEU A 41 -6.07 54.57 31.56
N VAL A 42 -6.23 53.95 30.41
CA VAL A 42 -7.49 53.76 29.68
C VAL A 42 -8.11 52.46 30.17
N ASP A 43 -7.32 51.38 30.17
CA ASP A 43 -7.66 50.05 30.66
C ASP A 43 -6.38 49.24 31.04
N ARG A 44 -6.52 48.02 31.56
CA ARG A 44 -5.45 47.04 31.80
C ARG A 44 -5.59 45.84 30.86
N ILE A 45 -4.56 45.61 30.06
CA ILE A 45 -4.49 44.47 29.14
C ILE A 45 -3.79 43.29 29.85
N PRO A 46 -4.42 42.10 29.97
CA PRO A 46 -3.79 40.94 30.56
C PRO A 46 -2.74 40.31 29.63
N GLU A 47 -1.85 39.50 30.21
CA GLU A 47 -0.90 38.67 29.48
C GLU A 47 -1.60 37.68 28.54
N GLY A 48 -1.05 37.47 27.34
CA GLY A 48 -1.63 36.63 26.29
C GLY A 48 -2.79 37.26 25.54
N ALA A 49 -3.25 38.46 25.93
CA ALA A 49 -4.32 39.17 25.23
C ALA A 49 -3.93 39.52 23.80
N ARG A 50 -4.87 39.34 22.87
CA ARG A 50 -4.75 39.81 21.49
C ARG A 50 -5.10 41.29 21.41
N VAL A 51 -4.32 42.03 20.63
CA VAL A 51 -4.50 43.45 20.34
C VAL A 51 -4.38 43.69 18.83
N ASN A 52 -4.87 44.83 18.37
CA ASN A 52 -4.64 45.31 17.00
C ASN A 52 -3.68 46.49 17.05
N ILE A 53 -2.48 46.34 16.47
CA ILE A 53 -1.42 47.35 16.42
C ILE A 53 -1.63 48.19 15.15
N HIS A 54 -1.94 49.47 15.31
CA HIS A 54 -2.20 50.41 14.19
C HIS A 54 -0.93 51.13 13.72
N GLY A 55 0.12 51.07 14.53
CA GLY A 55 1.42 51.65 14.24
C GLY A 55 2.18 51.99 15.52
N CYS A 56 3.42 52.46 15.37
CA CYS A 56 4.26 52.89 16.48
C CYS A 56 4.67 54.36 16.36
N LEU A 57 4.94 55.01 17.50
CA LEU A 57 5.57 56.32 17.53
C LEU A 57 6.99 56.21 16.96
N ARG A 58 7.50 57.28 16.33
CA ARG A 58 8.91 57.35 15.91
C ARG A 58 9.84 56.99 17.08
N GLY A 59 10.80 56.10 16.84
CA GLY A 59 11.67 55.54 17.88
C GLY A 59 11.08 54.29 18.57
N ASN A 60 9.91 53.84 18.11
CA ASN A 60 9.33 52.51 18.29
C ASN A 60 9.00 52.10 19.74
N ALA A 61 9.23 52.95 20.73
CA ALA A 61 9.05 52.62 22.17
C ALA A 61 7.58 52.47 22.62
N TRP A 62 6.65 53.08 21.87
CA TRP A 62 5.21 53.07 22.13
C TRP A 62 4.45 52.83 20.84
N CYS A 63 3.41 52.00 20.91
CA CYS A 63 2.55 51.68 19.78
C CYS A 63 1.09 51.94 20.12
N ASP A 64 0.36 52.45 19.12
CA ASP A 64 -1.05 52.72 19.17
C ASP A 64 -1.81 51.43 18.86
N VAL A 65 -2.60 50.97 19.82
CA VAL A 65 -3.27 49.67 19.81
C VAL A 65 -4.75 49.80 20.15
N SER A 66 -5.56 48.92 19.58
CA SER A 66 -6.91 48.64 20.08
C SER A 66 -6.92 47.36 20.90
N PHE A 67 -7.61 47.39 22.03
CA PHE A 67 -7.91 46.25 22.89
C PHE A 67 -9.36 46.36 23.35
N SER A 68 -10.16 45.30 23.12
CA SER A 68 -11.61 45.38 23.26
C SER A 68 -12.16 46.59 22.47
N ASP A 69 -13.07 47.37 23.04
CA ASP A 69 -13.61 48.59 22.42
C ASP A 69 -12.73 49.84 22.66
N ASP A 70 -11.65 49.74 23.44
CA ASP A 70 -10.77 50.85 23.76
C ASP A 70 -9.58 50.96 22.79
N ARG A 71 -9.24 52.21 22.47
CA ARG A 71 -8.03 52.61 21.74
C ARG A 71 -7.02 53.18 22.75
N GLY A 72 -5.72 53.05 22.51
CA GLY A 72 -4.70 53.67 23.36
C GLY A 72 -3.28 53.23 23.03
N TRP A 73 -2.32 53.61 23.87
CA TRP A 73 -0.89 53.38 23.67
C TRP A 73 -0.34 52.35 24.65
N VAL A 74 0.47 51.43 24.15
CA VAL A 74 1.20 50.40 24.92
C VAL A 74 2.67 50.47 24.57
N SER A 75 3.56 50.16 25.52
CA SER A 75 5.00 50.10 25.21
C SER A 75 5.33 48.84 24.42
N SER A 76 6.09 48.99 23.33
CA SER A 76 6.41 47.91 22.39
C SER A 76 7.18 46.75 23.01
N GLN A 77 7.91 46.98 24.10
CA GLN A 77 8.59 45.91 24.85
C GLN A 77 7.66 44.87 25.48
N TYR A 78 6.35 45.11 25.46
CA TYR A 78 5.33 44.16 25.90
C TYR A 78 4.50 43.62 24.74
N LEU A 79 4.90 43.86 23.49
CA LEU A 79 4.15 43.48 22.29
C LEU A 79 4.92 42.45 21.45
N GLU A 80 4.17 41.48 20.97
CA GLU A 80 4.50 40.68 19.81
C GLU A 80 3.63 41.09 18.63
N TYR A 81 4.18 41.00 17.42
CA TYR A 81 3.56 41.38 16.17
C TYR A 81 3.39 40.16 15.28
N LEU A 82 2.23 40.01 14.62
CA LEU A 82 1.98 38.93 13.66
C LEU A 82 2.65 39.24 12.32
N TYR A 83 3.81 38.64 12.07
CA TYR A 83 4.58 38.76 10.84
C TYR A 83 4.69 37.39 10.14
N ARG A 84 4.47 37.32 8.82
CA ARG A 84 4.56 36.07 8.04
C ARG A 84 3.90 34.86 8.76
N ASN A 85 2.68 35.06 9.27
CA ASN A 85 1.88 34.07 10.02
C ASN A 85 2.49 33.54 11.34
N HIS A 86 3.40 34.26 11.97
CA HIS A 86 3.91 33.94 13.31
C HIS A 86 4.12 35.19 14.16
N TYR A 87 4.09 35.03 15.48
CA TYR A 87 4.29 36.14 16.42
C TYR A 87 5.78 36.32 16.70
N VAL A 88 6.26 37.56 16.57
CA VAL A 88 7.64 37.94 16.84
C VAL A 88 7.71 39.14 17.78
N TYR A 89 8.72 39.16 18.65
CA TYR A 89 8.93 40.21 19.64
C TYR A 89 9.21 41.55 18.97
N LEU A 90 8.28 42.49 19.10
CA LEU A 90 8.20 43.68 18.26
C LEU A 90 9.50 44.51 18.24
N PRO A 91 10.14 44.86 19.38
CA PRO A 91 11.33 45.72 19.38
C PRO A 91 12.55 45.18 18.62
N ASP A 92 12.66 43.85 18.47
CA ASP A 92 13.77 43.23 17.73
C ASP A 92 13.51 43.19 16.21
N TYR A 93 12.26 43.42 15.78
CA TYR A 93 11.80 43.26 14.40
C TYR A 93 11.21 44.53 13.77
N VAL A 94 11.14 45.64 14.50
CA VAL A 94 10.56 46.91 13.99
C VAL A 94 11.16 47.40 12.67
N ASP A 95 12.45 47.12 12.44
CA ASP A 95 13.17 47.51 11.22
C ASP A 95 13.06 46.47 10.07
N GLU A 96 12.53 45.25 10.30
CA GLU A 96 12.22 44.26 9.24
C GLU A 96 10.75 44.30 8.81
N ILE A 97 9.85 44.74 9.70
CA ILE A 97 8.40 44.63 9.52
C ILE A 97 7.77 45.87 8.85
N ASP A 98 8.49 46.99 8.77
CA ASP A 98 7.98 48.30 8.31
C ASP A 98 6.70 48.72 9.05
N VAL A 99 6.71 48.60 10.38
CA VAL A 99 5.55 48.93 11.22
C VAL A 99 5.17 50.41 11.04
N PRO A 100 3.91 50.74 10.69
CA PRO A 100 3.53 52.11 10.35
C PRO A 100 3.88 53.12 11.43
N ILE A 101 4.53 54.23 11.07
CA ILE A 101 4.84 55.31 12.01
C ILE A 101 3.60 56.21 12.16
N VAL A 102 3.00 56.21 13.35
CA VAL A 102 1.81 57.02 13.67
C VAL A 102 2.16 58.20 14.59
N PRO A 103 1.78 59.44 14.25
CA PRO A 103 2.01 60.59 15.12
C PRO A 103 1.00 60.65 16.25
N PHE A 104 1.44 61.06 17.44
CA PHE A 104 0.53 61.40 18.54
C PHE A 104 0.29 62.91 18.58
N VAL A 105 -0.96 63.31 18.34
CA VAL A 105 -1.46 64.67 18.54
C VAL A 105 -2.55 64.60 19.60
N LEU A 106 -2.25 65.09 20.81
CA LEU A 106 -3.11 64.95 21.98
C LEU A 106 -4.56 65.38 21.69
N THR A 107 -4.76 66.58 21.15
CA THR A 107 -6.09 67.18 20.95
C THR A 107 -6.97 66.31 20.06
N SER A 108 -6.54 65.99 18.84
CA SER A 108 -7.36 65.20 17.91
C SER A 108 -7.54 63.76 18.40
N TYR A 109 -6.49 63.11 18.90
CA TYR A 109 -6.58 61.74 19.39
C TYR A 109 -7.54 61.63 20.60
N TRP A 110 -7.50 62.59 21.53
CA TRP A 110 -8.39 62.58 22.69
C TRP A 110 -9.83 62.92 22.34
N SER A 111 -10.06 63.86 21.42
CA SER A 111 -11.41 64.13 20.90
C SER A 111 -11.99 62.93 20.14
N SER A 112 -11.15 62.12 19.46
CA SER A 112 -11.63 60.91 18.76
C SER A 112 -12.03 59.76 19.68
N TYR A 113 -11.38 59.60 20.86
CA TYR A 113 -11.50 58.38 21.65
C TYR A 113 -11.92 58.58 23.11
N TYR A 114 -11.82 59.79 23.68
CA TYR A 114 -11.80 59.98 25.13
C TYR A 114 -12.69 61.11 25.68
N GLU A 115 -13.60 61.69 24.90
CA GLU A 115 -14.41 62.85 25.34
C GLU A 115 -15.13 62.63 26.69
N GLY A 116 -15.60 61.40 26.93
CA GLY A 116 -16.26 61.00 28.17
C GLY A 116 -15.34 60.63 29.35
N ARG A 117 -14.01 60.57 29.16
CA ARG A 117 -13.08 60.12 30.22
C ARG A 117 -12.85 61.25 31.26
N PRO A 118 -12.81 60.98 32.58
CA PRO A 118 -12.76 62.04 33.62
C PRO A 118 -11.59 63.01 33.50
N TRP A 119 -10.47 62.57 32.95
CA TRP A 119 -9.25 63.36 32.76
C TRP A 119 -9.23 64.21 31.48
N TYR A 120 -10.18 64.02 30.55
CA TYR A 120 -10.28 64.74 29.27
C TYR A 120 -10.32 66.27 29.46
N ARG A 121 -11.08 66.74 30.46
CA ARG A 121 -11.22 68.17 30.79
C ARG A 121 -9.90 68.87 31.13
N ARG A 122 -8.82 68.13 31.45
CA ARG A 122 -7.49 68.68 31.76
C ARG A 122 -6.58 68.78 30.53
N HIS A 123 -7.15 69.06 29.36
CA HIS A 123 -6.44 69.08 28.08
C HIS A 123 -5.15 69.92 28.08
N ALA A 124 -5.19 71.14 28.66
CA ALA A 124 -4.01 72.03 28.72
C ALA A 124 -2.86 71.43 29.57
N TYR A 125 -3.18 70.78 30.70
CA TYR A 125 -2.18 70.11 31.53
C TYR A 125 -1.51 68.96 30.76
N TRP A 126 -2.31 68.11 30.09
CA TRP A 126 -1.78 66.98 29.33
C TRP A 126 -1.02 67.40 28.06
N ASN A 127 -1.36 68.55 27.48
CA ASN A 127 -0.60 69.12 26.38
C ASN A 127 0.80 69.55 26.84
N ASN A 128 0.88 70.27 27.96
CA ASN A 128 2.16 70.68 28.54
C ASN A 128 3.00 69.47 29.01
N TYR A 129 2.35 68.44 29.56
CA TYR A 129 3.00 67.16 29.85
C TYR A 129 3.58 66.52 28.58
N TRP A 130 2.80 66.44 27.50
CA TRP A 130 3.26 65.85 26.24
C TRP A 130 4.45 66.60 25.65
N THR A 131 4.35 67.93 25.53
CA THR A 131 5.44 68.78 24.99
C THR A 131 6.74 68.63 25.77
N SER A 132 6.68 68.41 27.08
CA SER A 132 7.87 68.19 27.93
C SER A 132 8.42 66.75 27.92
N HIS A 133 7.60 65.74 27.57
CA HIS A 133 7.96 64.32 27.67
C HIS A 133 8.11 63.61 26.32
N GLN A 134 7.80 64.26 25.19
CA GLN A 134 7.87 63.65 23.85
C GLN A 134 9.23 63.03 23.53
N SER A 135 10.35 63.67 23.91
CA SER A 135 11.69 63.14 23.66
C SER A 135 11.96 61.83 24.41
N LEU A 136 11.46 61.70 25.64
CA LEU A 136 11.52 60.48 26.44
C LEU A 136 10.62 59.39 25.84
N ALA A 137 9.43 59.75 25.36
CA ALA A 137 8.53 58.82 24.69
C ALA A 137 9.08 58.27 23.36
N THR A 138 9.94 59.02 22.66
CA THR A 138 10.64 58.53 21.46
C THR A 138 11.89 57.69 21.77
N ARG A 139 12.32 57.59 23.03
CA ARG A 139 13.50 56.79 23.41
C ARG A 139 13.06 55.40 23.86
N MET A 140 13.49 54.37 23.14
CA MET A 140 13.33 52.98 23.56
C MET A 140 14.11 52.73 24.87
N THR A 141 13.42 52.23 25.89
CA THR A 141 14.01 51.78 27.17
C THR A 141 13.63 50.34 27.41
N ILE A 142 14.51 49.40 27.03
CA ILE A 142 14.22 47.96 27.08
C ILE A 142 14.39 47.42 28.51
N ASP A 143 13.31 46.91 29.09
CA ASP A 143 13.31 46.07 30.29
C ASP A 143 13.93 44.69 29.94
N PRO A 144 15.05 44.28 30.59
CA PRO A 144 15.70 43.00 30.30
C PRO A 144 14.84 41.76 30.59
N ARG A 145 13.88 41.84 31.51
CA ARG A 145 12.91 40.77 31.79
C ARG A 145 11.86 40.69 30.69
N ALA A 146 11.29 41.83 30.28
CA ALA A 146 10.32 41.87 29.19
C ALA A 146 10.92 41.34 27.88
N ALA A 147 12.12 41.81 27.54
CA ALA A 147 12.85 41.32 26.38
C ALA A 147 13.24 39.85 26.47
N ARG A 148 13.46 39.29 27.67
CA ARG A 148 13.70 37.84 27.83
C ARG A 148 12.43 37.04 27.52
N ILE A 149 11.27 37.51 27.99
CA ILE A 149 9.97 36.86 27.81
C ILE A 149 9.59 36.85 26.32
N GLY A 150 9.55 38.03 25.67
CA GLY A 150 9.18 38.12 24.25
C GLY A 150 10.12 37.37 23.30
N ARG A 151 11.45 37.44 23.52
CA ARG A 151 12.40 36.64 22.73
C ARG A 151 12.30 35.13 22.98
N ALA A 152 11.89 34.71 24.18
CA ALA A 152 11.63 33.30 24.46
C ALA A 152 10.39 32.82 23.71
N ALA A 153 9.28 33.55 23.80
CA ALA A 153 8.05 33.24 23.07
C ALA A 153 8.25 33.26 21.53
N THR A 154 9.02 34.21 21.00
CA THR A 154 9.42 34.23 19.57
C THR A 154 10.20 32.97 19.18
N ARG A 155 11.14 32.51 20.02
CA ARG A 155 11.89 31.27 19.79
C ARG A 155 10.97 30.05 19.84
N ASP A 156 10.06 30.00 20.80
CA ASP A 156 9.13 28.89 20.97
C ASP A 156 8.13 28.80 19.80
N ALA A 157 7.69 29.94 19.26
CA ALA A 157 6.93 30.02 18.02
C ALA A 157 7.74 29.48 16.82
N ALA A 158 9.00 29.87 16.66
CA ALA A 158 9.87 29.34 15.59
C ALA A 158 10.09 27.82 15.71
N LEU A 159 10.27 27.30 16.94
CA LEU A 159 10.37 25.86 17.21
C LEU A 159 9.06 25.11 16.95
N ALA A 160 7.90 25.75 17.14
CA ALA A 160 6.60 25.17 16.80
C ALA A 160 6.43 25.01 15.29
N LEU A 161 6.83 26.03 14.49
CA LEU A 161 6.79 25.99 13.03
C LEU A 161 7.69 24.87 12.46
N ASP A 162 8.91 24.70 12.98
CA ASP A 162 9.80 23.62 12.52
C ASP A 162 9.21 22.24 12.82
N ARG A 163 8.65 22.04 14.02
CA ARG A 163 7.95 20.80 14.39
C ARG A 163 6.73 20.52 13.50
N GLU A 164 5.98 21.55 13.10
CA GLU A 164 4.88 21.40 12.15
C GLU A 164 5.39 20.99 10.77
N GLY A 165 6.46 21.62 10.28
CA GLY A 165 7.13 21.22 9.03
C GLY A 165 7.64 19.77 9.04
N VAL A 166 8.20 19.31 10.17
CA VAL A 166 8.59 17.90 10.38
C VAL A 166 7.38 16.97 10.37
N ARG A 167 6.28 17.34 11.04
CA ARG A 167 5.03 16.57 11.04
C ARG A 167 4.43 16.46 9.63
N GLY A 168 4.45 17.54 8.85
CA GLY A 168 4.01 17.56 7.44
C GLY A 168 4.83 16.62 6.55
N LYS A 169 6.17 16.62 6.68
CA LYS A 169 7.06 15.66 6.00
C LYS A 169 6.73 14.21 6.38
N GLY A 170 6.46 13.95 7.67
CA GLY A 170 6.03 12.64 8.16
C GLY A 170 4.72 12.16 7.54
N ALA A 171 3.71 13.03 7.45
CA ALA A 171 2.43 12.73 6.82
C ALA A 171 2.58 12.41 5.32
N ALA A 172 3.39 13.17 4.59
CA ALA A 172 3.70 12.89 3.18
C ALA A 172 4.39 11.53 2.99
N ALA A 173 5.32 11.16 3.88
CA ALA A 173 6.00 9.87 3.86
C ALA A 173 5.11 8.68 4.27
N ILE A 174 4.04 8.91 5.03
CA ILE A 174 2.98 7.91 5.30
C ILE A 174 2.14 7.71 4.02
N SER A 175 1.58 8.79 3.46
CA SER A 175 0.77 8.76 2.24
C SER A 175 1.50 8.11 1.05
N GLY A 176 2.80 8.39 0.88
CA GLY A 176 3.64 7.72 -0.12
C GLY A 176 3.75 6.20 0.09
N ARG A 177 3.84 5.73 1.34
CA ARG A 177 3.84 4.30 1.66
C ARG A 177 2.48 3.67 1.39
N ASP A 178 1.38 4.30 1.80
CA ASP A 178 0.02 3.79 1.58
C ASP A 178 -0.27 3.62 0.07
N ALA A 179 0.17 4.58 -0.75
CA ALA A 179 0.10 4.47 -2.20
C ALA A 179 0.94 3.31 -2.77
N THR A 180 2.09 2.98 -2.16
CA THR A 180 2.86 1.78 -2.55
C THR A 180 2.20 0.48 -2.08
N THR A 181 1.58 0.45 -0.90
CA THR A 181 0.84 -0.73 -0.41
C THR A 181 -0.33 -1.05 -1.32
N SER A 182 -1.15 -0.04 -1.66
CA SER A 182 -2.28 -0.19 -2.58
C SER A 182 -1.87 -0.75 -3.97
N ARG A 183 -0.68 -0.38 -4.48
CA ARG A 183 -0.12 -0.96 -5.71
C ARG A 183 0.27 -2.43 -5.55
N HIS A 184 0.79 -2.83 -4.39
CA HIS A 184 1.08 -4.24 -4.10
C HIS A 184 -0.21 -5.04 -3.97
N ASP A 185 -1.23 -4.53 -3.30
CA ASP A 185 -2.54 -5.20 -3.14
C ASP A 185 -3.22 -5.44 -4.50
N ALA A 186 -3.21 -4.45 -5.39
CA ALA A 186 -3.71 -4.60 -6.77
C ALA A 186 -2.92 -5.64 -7.58
N ALA A 187 -1.59 -5.71 -7.39
CA ALA A 187 -0.75 -6.72 -8.03
C ALA A 187 -1.01 -8.13 -7.46
N ILE A 188 -1.26 -8.27 -6.15
CA ILE A 188 -1.64 -9.53 -5.49
C ILE A 188 -2.99 -10.00 -6.03
N ALA A 189 -4.03 -9.15 -6.03
CA ALA A 189 -5.35 -9.49 -6.58
C ALA A 189 -5.28 -9.94 -8.05
N THR A 190 -4.40 -9.33 -8.86
CA THR A 190 -4.14 -9.74 -10.24
C THR A 190 -3.51 -11.14 -10.32
N ARG A 191 -2.58 -11.46 -9.41
CA ARG A 191 -1.94 -12.80 -9.32
C ARG A 191 -2.92 -13.86 -8.85
N ASP A 192 -3.79 -13.53 -7.89
CA ASP A 192 -4.80 -14.45 -7.36
C ASP A 192 -5.83 -14.81 -8.42
N GLY A 193 -6.33 -13.82 -9.19
CA GLY A 193 -7.19 -14.08 -10.35
C GLY A 193 -6.51 -14.94 -11.43
N ALA A 194 -5.18 -14.88 -11.57
CA ALA A 194 -4.41 -15.75 -12.46
C ALA A 194 -4.14 -17.14 -11.86
N ILE A 195 -4.09 -17.28 -10.52
CA ILE A 195 -4.06 -18.57 -9.81
C ILE A 195 -5.39 -19.29 -10.02
N THR A 196 -6.53 -18.64 -9.72
CA THR A 196 -7.88 -19.23 -9.89
C THR A 196 -8.13 -19.75 -11.30
N LYS A 197 -7.68 -19.02 -12.34
CA LYS A 197 -7.76 -19.47 -13.74
C LYS A 197 -6.89 -20.70 -14.03
N ARG A 198 -5.70 -20.79 -13.43
CA ARG A 198 -4.82 -21.96 -13.56
C ARG A 198 -5.40 -23.18 -12.86
N ASP A 199 -5.98 -23.01 -11.68
CA ASP A 199 -6.55 -24.11 -10.90
C ASP A 199 -7.77 -24.71 -11.61
N ALA A 200 -8.67 -23.88 -12.13
CA ALA A 200 -9.77 -24.36 -12.99
C ALA A 200 -9.28 -25.13 -14.23
N ALA A 201 -8.17 -24.68 -14.84
CA ALA A 201 -7.55 -25.36 -15.98
C ALA A 201 -6.78 -26.64 -15.59
N ILE A 202 -6.33 -26.77 -14.34
CA ILE A 202 -5.80 -28.02 -13.76
C ILE A 202 -6.95 -28.99 -13.55
N THR A 203 -8.02 -28.60 -12.84
CA THR A 203 -9.20 -29.44 -12.59
C THR A 203 -9.80 -30.01 -13.88
N LYS A 204 -9.91 -29.19 -14.93
CA LYS A 204 -10.38 -29.64 -16.26
C LYS A 204 -9.44 -30.65 -16.93
N ARG A 205 -8.12 -30.48 -16.78
CA ARG A 205 -7.13 -31.46 -17.29
C ARG A 205 -7.20 -32.77 -16.52
N ASP A 206 -7.30 -32.72 -15.19
CA ASP A 206 -7.35 -33.90 -14.34
C ASP A 206 -8.60 -34.74 -14.63
N ALA A 207 -9.77 -34.10 -14.73
CA ALA A 207 -11.00 -34.78 -15.16
C ALA A 207 -10.84 -35.47 -16.53
N ALA A 208 -10.23 -34.78 -17.51
CA ALA A 208 -10.00 -35.35 -18.83
C ALA A 208 -8.95 -36.49 -18.83
N ILE A 209 -7.95 -36.44 -17.96
CA ILE A 209 -6.97 -37.52 -17.76
C ILE A 209 -7.66 -38.74 -17.15
N THR A 210 -8.49 -38.56 -16.11
CA THR A 210 -9.27 -39.63 -15.48
C THR A 210 -10.20 -40.30 -16.49
N THR A 211 -11.02 -39.54 -17.23
CA THR A 211 -11.92 -40.10 -18.26
C THR A 211 -11.15 -40.90 -19.34
N LYS A 212 -9.99 -40.40 -19.80
CA LYS A 212 -9.15 -41.13 -20.77
C LYS A 212 -8.55 -42.40 -20.17
N ARG A 213 -8.13 -42.36 -18.90
CA ARG A 213 -7.57 -43.50 -18.16
C ARG A 213 -8.62 -44.59 -17.98
N ASP A 214 -9.83 -44.24 -17.57
CA ASP A 214 -10.93 -45.18 -17.35
C ASP A 214 -11.37 -45.83 -18.66
N ALA A 215 -11.52 -45.06 -19.74
CA ALA A 215 -11.80 -45.58 -21.07
C ALA A 215 -10.69 -46.52 -21.59
N ALA A 216 -9.41 -46.25 -21.26
CA ALA A 216 -8.30 -47.14 -21.59
C ALA A 216 -8.29 -48.42 -20.74
N ILE A 217 -8.67 -48.34 -19.46
CA ILE A 217 -8.86 -49.51 -18.59
C ILE A 217 -9.99 -50.39 -19.13
N MET A 218 -11.18 -49.82 -19.39
CA MET A 218 -12.31 -50.56 -19.95
C MET A 218 -12.00 -51.27 -21.28
N LYS A 219 -11.24 -50.64 -22.18
CA LYS A 219 -10.74 -51.30 -23.41
C LYS A 219 -9.81 -52.47 -23.10
N ARG A 220 -8.94 -52.32 -22.11
CA ARG A 220 -7.97 -53.36 -21.69
C ARG A 220 -8.69 -54.54 -21.04
N ASP A 221 -9.68 -54.27 -20.18
CA ASP A 221 -10.50 -55.29 -19.52
C ASP A 221 -11.38 -56.05 -20.51
N ALA A 222 -11.99 -55.35 -21.48
CA ALA A 222 -12.74 -55.99 -22.57
C ALA A 222 -11.86 -56.90 -23.43
N ALA A 223 -10.61 -56.50 -23.72
CA ALA A 223 -9.66 -57.33 -24.44
C ALA A 223 -9.26 -58.58 -23.63
N ILE A 224 -9.02 -58.43 -22.32
CA ILE A 224 -8.72 -59.55 -21.40
C ILE A 224 -9.92 -60.51 -21.32
N ALA A 225 -11.15 -60.00 -21.25
CA ALA A 225 -12.36 -60.82 -21.25
C ALA A 225 -12.52 -61.59 -22.57
N ALA A 226 -12.32 -60.92 -23.71
CA ALA A 226 -12.35 -61.57 -25.02
C ALA A 226 -11.30 -62.70 -25.12
N ASP A 227 -10.08 -62.47 -24.64
CA ASP A 227 -9.03 -63.49 -24.65
C ASP A 227 -9.35 -64.69 -23.74
N ARG A 228 -9.89 -64.46 -22.54
CA ARG A 228 -10.43 -65.53 -21.67
C ARG A 228 -11.53 -66.34 -22.35
N THR A 229 -12.46 -65.71 -23.07
CA THR A 229 -13.50 -66.46 -23.80
C THR A 229 -12.94 -67.26 -24.98
N ARG A 230 -11.88 -66.77 -25.63
CA ARG A 230 -11.14 -67.52 -26.65
C ARG A 230 -10.45 -68.74 -26.04
N ALA A 231 -9.71 -68.55 -24.94
CA ALA A 231 -9.05 -69.62 -24.19
C ALA A 231 -10.05 -70.73 -23.78
N GLY A 232 -11.14 -70.35 -23.12
CA GLY A 232 -12.20 -71.29 -22.71
C GLY A 232 -12.96 -71.96 -23.88
N ARG A 233 -12.93 -71.36 -25.09
CA ARG A 233 -13.43 -72.02 -26.31
C ARG A 233 -12.42 -73.03 -26.85
N SER A 234 -11.13 -72.69 -26.89
CA SER A 234 -10.07 -73.64 -27.29
C SER A 234 -9.97 -74.83 -26.33
N GLU A 235 -10.11 -74.60 -25.02
CA GLU A 235 -10.18 -75.66 -24.00
C GLU A 235 -11.36 -76.60 -24.23
N ARG A 236 -12.54 -76.05 -24.58
CA ARG A 236 -13.73 -76.84 -24.92
C ARG A 236 -13.52 -77.69 -26.18
N ILE A 237 -12.95 -77.11 -27.23
CA ILE A 237 -12.61 -77.83 -28.48
C ILE A 237 -11.56 -78.93 -28.20
N ALA A 238 -10.60 -78.68 -27.31
CA ALA A 238 -9.61 -79.68 -26.90
C ALA A 238 -10.23 -80.82 -26.07
N HIS A 239 -11.17 -80.52 -25.17
CA HIS A 239 -11.95 -81.53 -24.44
C HIS A 239 -12.83 -82.35 -25.38
N GLU A 240 -13.52 -81.71 -26.32
CA GLU A 240 -14.38 -82.38 -27.30
C GLU A 240 -13.57 -83.30 -28.23
N ARG A 241 -12.41 -82.84 -28.73
CA ARG A 241 -11.46 -83.69 -29.46
C ARG A 241 -11.00 -84.88 -28.62
N THR A 242 -10.64 -84.67 -27.35
CA THR A 242 -10.23 -85.75 -26.43
C THR A 242 -11.38 -86.74 -26.17
N ASN A 243 -12.62 -86.27 -26.03
CA ASN A 243 -13.80 -87.11 -25.86
C ASN A 243 -14.11 -87.93 -27.12
N VAL A 244 -14.03 -87.35 -28.32
CA VAL A 244 -14.17 -88.09 -29.58
C VAL A 244 -13.04 -89.12 -29.74
N GLN A 245 -11.81 -88.72 -29.43
CA GLN A 245 -10.62 -89.58 -29.53
C GLN A 245 -10.61 -90.72 -28.49
N THR A 246 -11.30 -90.59 -27.36
CA THR A 246 -11.48 -91.68 -26.37
C THR A 246 -12.72 -92.52 -26.62
N ARG A 247 -13.74 -91.98 -27.31
CA ARG A 247 -14.90 -92.74 -27.76
C ARG A 247 -14.55 -93.71 -28.90
N ASN A 248 -13.77 -93.27 -29.87
CA ASN A 248 -13.32 -94.09 -31.01
C ASN A 248 -12.66 -95.45 -30.61
N PRO A 249 -11.66 -95.52 -29.70
CA PRO A 249 -11.09 -96.79 -29.24
C PRO A 249 -12.03 -97.60 -28.33
N ARG A 250 -12.95 -96.96 -27.59
CA ARG A 250 -13.99 -97.67 -26.83
C ARG A 250 -15.02 -98.32 -27.74
N ASP A 251 -15.46 -97.62 -28.78
CA ASP A 251 -16.37 -98.16 -29.80
C ASP A 251 -15.67 -99.29 -30.58
N ALA A 252 -14.37 -99.17 -30.85
CA ALA A 252 -13.55 -100.25 -31.43
C ALA A 252 -13.41 -101.45 -30.49
N GLN A 253 -13.16 -101.24 -29.19
CA GLN A 253 -13.15 -102.31 -28.18
C GLN A 253 -14.52 -102.98 -28.04
N ALA A 254 -15.62 -102.22 -28.07
CA ALA A 254 -16.97 -102.77 -28.02
C ALA A 254 -17.27 -103.67 -29.22
N ARG A 255 -16.83 -103.27 -30.43
CA ARG A 255 -16.88 -104.13 -31.63
C ARG A 255 -16.04 -105.39 -31.45
N MET A 256 -14.77 -105.26 -31.03
CA MET A 256 -13.91 -106.43 -30.79
C MET A 256 -14.46 -107.38 -29.72
N MET A 257 -15.11 -106.88 -28.66
CA MET A 257 -15.77 -107.72 -27.65
C MET A 257 -17.00 -108.44 -28.22
N HIS A 258 -17.78 -107.78 -29.08
CA HIS A 258 -18.86 -108.43 -29.83
C HIS A 258 -18.33 -109.52 -30.79
N GLU A 259 -17.20 -109.25 -31.43
CA GLU A 259 -16.53 -110.14 -32.38
C GLU A 259 -15.81 -111.31 -31.68
N GLN A 260 -15.30 -111.11 -30.47
CA GLN A 260 -14.79 -112.15 -29.57
C GLN A 260 -15.90 -113.02 -28.96
N ALA A 261 -17.06 -112.43 -28.67
CA ALA A 261 -18.25 -113.19 -28.30
C ALA A 261 -18.77 -114.03 -29.48
N ALA A 262 -18.78 -113.48 -30.70
CA ALA A 262 -19.15 -114.20 -31.91
C ALA A 262 -18.16 -115.32 -32.26
N SER A 263 -16.85 -115.09 -32.15
CA SER A 263 -15.82 -116.09 -32.47
C SER A 263 -15.67 -117.19 -31.41
N ARG A 264 -16.01 -116.93 -30.13
CA ARG A 264 -16.18 -118.01 -29.14
C ARG A 264 -17.35 -118.96 -29.46
N ALA A 265 -18.34 -118.51 -30.24
CA ALA A 265 -19.44 -119.36 -30.71
C ALA A 265 -19.13 -120.12 -32.02
N ALA A 266 -17.98 -119.84 -32.66
CA ALA A 266 -17.63 -120.34 -34.00
C ALA A 266 -16.38 -121.24 -34.03
N VAL A 267 -16.20 -122.10 -33.01
CA VAL A 267 -15.26 -123.23 -33.08
C VAL A 267 -15.98 -124.43 -33.69
N HIS A 268 -16.11 -124.48 -35.02
CA HIS A 268 -16.17 -125.71 -35.84
C HIS A 268 -16.21 -125.35 -37.36
N ALA A 269 -15.59 -126.20 -38.18
CA ALA A 269 -15.59 -126.22 -39.67
C ALA A 269 -14.74 -125.16 -40.44
N GLN A 270 -13.58 -125.61 -40.93
CA GLN A 270 -13.00 -125.27 -42.25
C GLN A 270 -13.86 -125.93 -43.38
N PRO A 271 -13.73 -125.64 -44.72
CA PRO A 271 -12.49 -125.28 -45.42
C PRO A 271 -12.58 -124.48 -46.79
N MET A 272 -11.42 -124.40 -47.51
CA MET A 272 -11.22 -124.28 -48.99
C MET A 272 -11.64 -123.03 -49.82
N ALA A 273 -10.64 -122.19 -50.14
CA ALA A 273 -10.26 -121.55 -51.43
C ALA A 273 -11.26 -121.21 -52.59
N ARG A 274 -11.22 -119.94 -53.09
CA ARG A 274 -10.93 -119.60 -54.52
C ARG A 274 -10.64 -118.10 -54.84
N ALA A 275 -9.72 -117.90 -55.80
CA ALA A 275 -9.48 -116.87 -56.84
C ALA A 275 -10.11 -115.43 -56.88
N HIS A 276 -9.26 -114.49 -57.34
CA HIS A 276 -9.46 -113.28 -58.21
C HIS A 276 -10.59 -112.24 -57.96
N GLU A 277 -10.21 -110.94 -57.94
CA GLU A 277 -10.54 -109.92 -58.98
C GLU A 277 -9.82 -108.56 -58.68
N ALA A 278 -9.71 -107.64 -59.64
CA ALA A 278 -9.14 -106.28 -59.46
C ALA A 278 -10.04 -105.19 -60.10
N PRO A 279 -10.09 -103.96 -59.53
CA PRO A 279 -9.66 -102.75 -60.30
C PRO A 279 -8.90 -101.73 -59.41
N ARG A 280 -7.82 -101.03 -59.84
CA ARG A 280 -7.64 -99.99 -60.90
C ARG A 280 -8.21 -98.58 -60.56
N ILE A 281 -7.28 -97.60 -60.50
CA ILE A 281 -7.40 -96.17 -60.94
C ILE A 281 -8.32 -95.29 -60.04
N SER A 282 -8.07 -94.04 -59.61
CA SER A 282 -7.20 -92.88 -59.97
C SER A 282 -6.90 -92.07 -58.67
N ALA A 283 -6.09 -91.00 -58.55
CA ALA A 283 -5.12 -90.30 -59.41
C ALA A 283 -4.22 -89.35 -58.53
N ALA A 284 -3.33 -88.58 -59.18
CA ALA A 284 -2.54 -87.45 -58.62
C ALA A 284 -3.24 -86.09 -58.94
N PRO A 285 -2.75 -84.87 -58.57
CA PRO A 285 -1.38 -84.54 -58.18
C PRO A 285 -1.18 -83.55 -57.00
N ALA A 286 0.09 -83.24 -56.76
CA ALA A 286 0.63 -82.47 -55.64
C ALA A 286 0.70 -80.95 -55.86
N ALA A 287 0.87 -80.22 -54.76
CA ALA A 287 1.63 -78.96 -54.73
C ALA A 287 2.32 -78.76 -53.36
N ARG A 288 3.66 -78.79 -53.36
CA ARG A 288 4.55 -78.06 -52.44
C ARG A 288 5.33 -77.05 -53.33
N PRO A 289 6.21 -76.16 -52.83
CA PRO A 289 6.49 -75.71 -51.45
C PRO A 289 6.47 -74.16 -51.31
N ALA A 290 6.75 -73.62 -50.10
CA ALA A 290 7.82 -72.61 -49.86
C ALA A 290 7.74 -71.95 -48.47
N ALA A 291 8.82 -72.10 -47.71
CA ALA A 291 9.47 -71.04 -46.89
C ALA A 291 10.87 -70.80 -47.54
N PRO A 292 11.90 -70.09 -47.01
CA PRO A 292 12.14 -69.23 -45.83
C PRO A 292 11.10 -68.22 -45.31
N HIS A 293 11.47 -67.19 -44.53
CA HIS A 293 12.81 -66.71 -44.14
C HIS A 293 12.73 -65.99 -42.77
N VAL A 294 13.75 -66.14 -41.92
CA VAL A 294 13.90 -65.40 -40.65
C VAL A 294 15.02 -64.37 -40.80
N ALA A 295 14.83 -63.15 -40.31
CA ALA A 295 15.90 -62.17 -40.15
C ALA A 295 15.69 -61.27 -38.92
N GLN A 296 16.62 -61.40 -37.98
CA GLN A 296 17.04 -60.43 -36.95
C GLN A 296 18.59 -60.54 -36.90
N PRO A 297 19.32 -59.63 -36.21
CA PRO A 297 19.02 -58.25 -35.81
C PRO A 297 20.13 -57.28 -36.31
N ASN A 298 20.13 -56.01 -35.89
CA ASN A 298 21.32 -55.49 -35.18
C ASN A 298 21.04 -54.23 -34.35
N VAL A 299 21.88 -54.00 -33.35
CA VAL A 299 21.97 -52.80 -32.51
C VAL A 299 23.25 -52.03 -32.87
N SER A 300 23.20 -50.71 -32.91
CA SER A 300 24.41 -49.86 -32.84
C SER A 300 24.12 -48.56 -32.10
N HIS A 301 25.05 -48.15 -31.25
CA HIS A 301 24.98 -46.92 -30.42
C HIS A 301 25.50 -45.71 -31.18
N SER A 302 24.98 -44.51 -30.90
CA SER A 302 25.76 -43.37 -30.36
C SER A 302 24.99 -42.04 -30.46
N ALA A 303 25.22 -41.18 -29.45
CA ALA A 303 24.98 -39.74 -29.50
C ALA A 303 26.35 -39.06 -29.28
N PRO A 304 26.55 -37.75 -29.58
CA PRO A 304 25.96 -36.70 -28.72
C PRO A 304 25.56 -35.38 -29.42
N MET A 305 24.90 -34.53 -28.62
CA MET A 305 24.80 -33.06 -28.66
C MET A 305 25.23 -32.28 -29.94
N ASN A 306 24.32 -31.41 -30.41
CA ASN A 306 24.63 -29.98 -30.44
C ASN A 306 23.36 -29.13 -30.25
N ALA A 307 23.50 -27.95 -29.64
CA ALA A 307 22.43 -26.97 -29.46
C ALA A 307 22.85 -25.63 -30.08
N GLN A 308 22.01 -25.07 -30.95
CA GLN A 308 22.18 -23.72 -31.48
C GLN A 308 20.86 -22.95 -31.44
N ALA A 309 20.76 -22.04 -30.48
CA ALA A 309 19.77 -20.96 -30.48
C ALA A 309 20.51 -19.64 -30.73
N GLN A 310 19.91 -18.75 -31.51
CA GLN A 310 20.57 -17.58 -32.07
C GLN A 310 20.64 -16.40 -31.07
N MET A 311 21.71 -15.61 -31.19
CA MET A 311 21.95 -14.36 -30.46
C MET A 311 21.63 -13.14 -31.33
N PRO A 312 21.23 -12.00 -30.73
CA PRO A 312 21.54 -10.67 -31.25
C PRO A 312 22.63 -9.96 -30.39
N ALA A 313 23.26 -8.94 -30.97
CA ALA A 313 24.45 -8.26 -30.42
C ALA A 313 24.11 -6.83 -29.84
N PRO A 314 25.04 -5.88 -29.58
CA PRO A 314 25.27 -5.50 -28.17
C PRO A 314 25.36 -3.99 -27.81
N ARG A 315 25.20 -3.69 -26.50
CA ARG A 315 25.83 -2.56 -25.74
C ARG A 315 25.30 -1.12 -26.04
N PRO A 316 25.55 -0.09 -25.19
CA PRO A 316 26.66 0.10 -24.23
C PRO A 316 26.28 0.42 -22.76
N ALA A 317 27.29 0.83 -21.98
CA ALA A 317 27.37 0.75 -20.52
C ALA A 317 27.01 2.04 -19.75
N ALA A 318 26.82 1.91 -18.43
CA ALA A 318 26.85 2.98 -17.43
C ALA A 318 27.79 2.57 -16.27
N PRO A 319 28.40 3.54 -15.54
CA PRO A 319 29.60 3.27 -14.74
C PRO A 319 29.36 2.75 -13.32
N ALA A 320 30.41 2.19 -12.72
CA ALA A 320 30.42 1.65 -11.37
C ALA A 320 30.57 2.73 -10.28
N MET A 321 30.02 2.45 -9.09
CA MET A 321 30.39 3.07 -7.81
C MET A 321 30.47 1.97 -6.72
N PRO A 322 31.27 2.15 -5.65
CA PRO A 322 31.93 1.03 -4.98
C PRO A 322 31.21 0.43 -3.77
N HIS A 323 31.67 -0.76 -3.37
CA HIS A 323 31.28 -1.47 -2.16
C HIS A 323 31.81 -0.83 -0.86
N GLY A 324 31.06 -1.05 0.23
CA GLY A 324 31.47 -0.84 1.62
C GLY A 324 30.24 -0.47 2.47
N GLY A 325 29.83 -1.21 3.49
CA GLY A 325 30.40 -2.40 4.09
C GLY A 325 29.81 -2.54 5.51
N GLY A 326 29.43 -3.77 5.87
CA GLY A 326 29.48 -4.26 7.24
C GLY A 326 28.28 -3.97 8.14
N ALA A 327 27.44 -5.00 8.36
CA ALA A 327 26.74 -5.15 9.63
C ALA A 327 27.77 -5.52 10.73
N PRO A 328 27.41 -5.38 12.01
CA PRO A 328 26.94 -6.60 12.66
C PRO A 328 25.67 -6.44 13.50
N HIS A 329 25.04 -7.59 13.73
CA HIS A 329 23.86 -7.82 14.56
C HIS A 329 24.09 -7.42 16.03
N ASN A 330 23.01 -7.09 16.74
CA ASN A 330 22.88 -7.43 18.16
C ASN A 330 21.41 -7.63 18.57
N ASN A 331 21.22 -8.59 19.47
CA ASN A 331 19.98 -9.30 19.76
C ASN A 331 18.83 -8.46 20.34
N ALA A 332 17.60 -8.93 20.10
CA ALA A 332 16.42 -8.58 20.88
C ALA A 332 16.35 -9.40 22.18
N ALA A 333 15.73 -8.82 23.22
CA ALA A 333 15.24 -9.52 24.40
C ALA A 333 13.87 -8.93 24.81
N PRO A 334 12.86 -9.75 25.18
CA PRO A 334 11.55 -9.26 25.62
C PRO A 334 11.33 -9.34 27.15
N HIS A 335 10.23 -8.70 27.59
CA HIS A 335 9.56 -8.75 28.91
C HIS A 335 10.02 -7.80 30.03
N GLY A 336 9.03 -7.23 30.75
CA GLY A 336 9.16 -6.93 32.18
C GLY A 336 8.42 -5.70 32.74
N GLY A 337 7.13 -5.83 33.10
CA GLY A 337 6.41 -4.91 33.99
C GLY A 337 6.08 -3.50 33.42
N GLY A 338 5.11 -2.76 33.92
CA GLY A 338 4.17 -3.03 35.01
C GLY A 338 3.60 -1.71 35.53
N ALA A 339 2.32 -1.43 35.31
CA ALA A 339 1.66 -0.25 35.87
C ALA A 339 1.50 -0.40 37.40
N PRO A 340 1.32 0.72 38.12
CA PRO A 340 -0.02 0.91 38.67
C PRO A 340 -0.58 2.32 38.47
N ALA A 341 -1.90 2.39 38.31
CA ALA A 341 -2.65 3.62 38.47
C ALA A 341 -2.86 3.91 39.97
N GLY A 342 -2.64 5.16 40.38
CA GLY A 342 -3.06 5.68 41.69
C GLY A 342 -4.15 6.74 41.49
N GLY A 343 -5.36 6.47 41.98
CA GLY A 343 -6.50 7.38 41.87
C GLY A 343 -6.45 8.55 42.86
N PRO A 344 -7.29 9.59 42.68
CA PRO A 344 -7.31 10.76 43.55
C PRO A 344 -8.00 10.48 44.88
N GLY A 345 -7.29 10.67 45.99
CA GLY A 345 -7.87 10.67 47.32
C GLY A 345 -8.49 12.03 47.64
N GLY A 346 -9.83 12.14 47.55
CA GLY A 346 -10.56 13.23 48.18
C GLY A 346 -10.82 12.90 49.65
N HIS A 347 -10.48 13.80 50.57
CA HIS A 347 -11.07 13.82 51.91
C HIS A 347 -11.18 15.25 52.44
N GLU A 348 -12.20 15.43 53.28
CA GLU A 348 -12.84 16.68 53.67
C GLU A 348 -12.34 17.19 55.04
N LYS A 349 -12.68 18.46 55.36
CA LYS A 349 -12.54 19.16 56.66
C LYS A 349 -11.15 19.77 56.86
N ARG A 350 -11.03 20.97 57.45
CA ARG A 350 -11.96 21.64 58.38
C ARG A 350 -11.87 23.17 58.28
#